data_AF-A0A945G4D6-F1
#
_entry.id   AF-A0A945G4D6-F1
#
_cell.length_a   1.000
_cell.length_b   1.000
_cell.length_c   1.000
_cell.angle_alpha   90.00
_cell.angle_beta   90.00
_cell.angle_gamma   90.00
#
_symmetry.space_group_name_H-M   'P 1'
#
loop_
_entity.id
_entity.type
_entity.pdbx_description
1 polymer ?
#
loop_
_entity_poly.entity_id
_entity_poly.type
_entity_poly.pdbx_seq_one_letter_code
_entity_poly.pdbx_strand_id
1 'polypeptide(L)'
;MKIKTQHPRRRALGLAITLAGVALGQAQQVPVHERTLSNGMKLLMIERHHSPAIAGGWVARVGSVNERPGITGIAHLFEHMMFKGTPTIGTSDAKRDTEIIEQQEVVRDAMRREESKMRLALRRGEIDDMAKPENKTKRYRELEAEFKELIAAQREVLVKNEFDRIYTTAGASGMNAFTSNDMTGYFITVPSNKLELWAWMESERLLRPVFREFYAERDVVFEERRMRTESTPLGKFQESLEAMFWESHPYSWPVIGWPSDIPAISKAQADEFYALHYAPQNITLILVGDFKADEAAKLCERYFERIPRGKRNPPEVVTEEMPQIAEKRMNAEAEANPQVDILWHTPAAGHPDTHALEVLSAVLSGRSGRLHKALVLGNEVATSAFAHQMGRKYAGMFNIGGEAKEPKTPGDV
;
A
#
# COMPACT_ATOMS: atom_id res chain seq x y z
N MET A 1 42.79 -81.96 -3.45
CA MET A 1 42.87 -80.51 -3.17
C MET A 1 41.58 -79.87 -3.65
N LYS A 2 40.59 -79.73 -2.76
CA LYS A 2 39.20 -79.35 -3.08
C LYS A 2 39.01 -77.88 -2.68
N ILE A 3 38.73 -77.01 -3.65
CA ILE A 3 38.23 -75.65 -3.37
C ILE A 3 36.80 -75.59 -3.89
N LYS A 4 35.87 -75.47 -2.93
CA LYS A 4 34.43 -75.31 -3.12
C LYS A 4 34.13 -73.83 -3.41
N THR A 5 33.39 -73.54 -4.47
CA THR A 5 32.63 -72.29 -4.61
C THR A 5 31.16 -72.59 -4.35
N GLN A 6 30.66 -72.13 -3.20
CA GLN A 6 29.25 -72.18 -2.82
C GLN A 6 28.55 -70.89 -3.24
N HIS A 7 27.46 -71.01 -4.00
CA HIS A 7 26.49 -69.94 -4.22
C HIS A 7 25.61 -69.75 -2.97
N PRO A 8 25.39 -68.51 -2.48
CA PRO A 8 24.35 -68.24 -1.51
C PRO A 8 23.16 -67.50 -2.14
N ARG A 9 22.02 -68.23 -2.16
CA ARG A 9 20.69 -67.84 -1.67
C ARG A 9 20.18 -66.42 -1.96
N ARG A 10 19.23 -66.35 -2.89
CA ARG A 10 18.23 -65.26 -3.01
C ARG A 10 17.43 -65.16 -1.70
N ARG A 11 17.60 -64.06 -0.96
CA ARG A 11 16.69 -63.65 0.11
C ARG A 11 15.55 -62.86 -0.52
N ALA A 12 14.32 -63.34 -0.38
CA ALA A 12 13.12 -62.57 -0.65
C ALA A 12 13.03 -61.47 0.41
N LEU A 13 13.22 -60.22 0.00
CA LEU A 13 12.98 -59.05 0.85
C LEU A 13 11.52 -58.65 0.63
N GLY A 14 10.67 -58.92 1.62
CA GLY A 14 9.28 -58.47 1.63
C GLY A 14 9.24 -56.94 1.62
N LEU A 15 8.56 -56.37 0.63
CA LEU A 15 8.28 -54.96 0.53
C LEU A 15 7.21 -54.62 1.59
N ALA A 16 7.65 -54.15 2.76
CA ALA A 16 6.75 -53.53 3.72
C ALA A 16 6.32 -52.17 3.15
N ILE A 17 5.12 -52.11 2.59
CA ILE A 17 4.46 -50.85 2.23
C ILE A 17 4.06 -50.20 3.56
N THR A 18 4.95 -49.33 4.07
CA THR A 18 4.58 -48.35 5.09
C THR A 18 3.62 -47.37 4.42
N LEU A 19 2.31 -47.55 4.66
CA LEU A 19 1.32 -46.50 4.46
C LEU A 19 1.71 -45.34 5.39
N ALA A 20 2.53 -44.41 4.87
CA ALA A 20 2.68 -43.10 5.46
C ALA A 20 1.31 -42.43 5.35
N GLY A 21 0.57 -42.41 6.46
CA GLY A 21 -0.65 -41.65 6.56
C GLY A 21 -0.32 -40.21 6.19
N VAL A 22 -0.90 -39.75 5.08
CA VAL A 22 -0.93 -38.32 4.75
C VAL A 22 -1.70 -37.68 5.89
N ALA A 23 -0.98 -37.07 6.83
CA ALA A 23 -1.58 -36.11 7.74
C ALA A 23 -2.07 -34.98 6.83
N LEU A 24 -3.36 -35.05 6.45
CA LEU A 24 -4.08 -33.90 5.94
C LEU A 24 -3.96 -32.86 7.03
N GLY A 25 -3.03 -31.91 6.84
CA GLY A 25 -2.89 -30.78 7.74
C GLY A 25 -4.27 -30.14 7.82
N GLN A 26 -4.89 -30.19 9.00
CA GLN A 26 -6.07 -29.38 9.21
C GLN A 26 -5.59 -27.94 9.12
N ALA A 27 -5.90 -27.29 7.99
CA ALA A 27 -5.82 -25.84 7.88
C ALA A 27 -6.52 -25.29 9.13
N GLN A 28 -5.84 -24.40 9.86
CA GLN A 28 -6.37 -23.85 11.10
C GLN A 28 -7.71 -23.18 10.78
N GLN A 29 -8.80 -23.81 11.19
CA GLN A 29 -10.15 -23.28 11.02
C GLN A 29 -10.26 -22.11 12.00
N VAL A 30 -10.03 -20.90 11.49
CA VAL A 30 -10.26 -19.67 12.25
C VAL A 30 -11.77 -19.40 12.16
N PRO A 31 -12.52 -19.41 13.28
CA PRO A 31 -13.96 -19.19 13.26
C PRO A 31 -14.23 -17.70 12.98
N VAL A 32 -14.24 -17.32 11.70
CA VAL A 32 -14.55 -15.95 11.28
C VAL A 32 -16.07 -15.77 11.31
N HIS A 33 -16.52 -14.80 12.10
CA HIS A 33 -17.90 -14.32 12.07
C HIS A 33 -18.02 -13.23 11.01
N GLU A 34 -18.72 -13.53 9.92
CA GLU A 34 -18.94 -12.58 8.83
C GLU A 34 -20.33 -11.96 8.91
N ARG A 35 -20.41 -10.65 8.70
CA ARG A 35 -21.67 -9.92 8.51
C ARG A 35 -21.53 -8.90 7.38
N THR A 36 -22.67 -8.52 6.80
CA THR A 36 -22.77 -7.38 5.89
C THR A 36 -23.80 -6.42 6.47
N LEU A 37 -23.36 -5.19 6.76
CA LEU A 37 -24.21 -4.12 7.26
C LEU A 37 -25.22 -3.67 6.20
N SER A 38 -26.30 -3.01 6.60
CA SER A 38 -27.38 -2.59 5.69
C SER A 38 -26.92 -1.65 4.57
N ASN A 39 -25.85 -0.89 4.78
CA ASN A 39 -25.23 -0.02 3.76
C ASN A 39 -24.25 -0.76 2.82
N GLY A 40 -24.00 -2.05 3.05
CA GLY A 40 -23.14 -2.92 2.25
C GLY A 40 -21.70 -3.04 2.73
N MET A 41 -21.33 -2.41 3.85
CA MET A 41 -20.03 -2.60 4.47
C MET A 41 -19.90 -4.03 5.00
N LYS A 42 -18.78 -4.68 4.70
CA LYS A 42 -18.48 -6.01 5.25
C LYS A 42 -17.86 -5.88 6.64
N LEU A 43 -18.17 -6.82 7.52
CA LEU A 43 -17.60 -6.93 8.87
C LEU A 43 -17.09 -8.36 9.06
N LEU A 44 -15.80 -8.49 9.36
CA LEU A 44 -15.13 -9.74 9.70
C LEU A 44 -14.70 -9.67 11.16
N MET A 45 -15.05 -10.67 11.95
CA MET A 45 -14.75 -10.71 13.38
C MET A 45 -14.16 -12.06 13.79
N ILE A 46 -13.13 -12.03 14.63
CA ILE A 46 -12.55 -13.22 15.26
C ILE A 46 -12.45 -12.98 16.77
N GLU A 47 -13.23 -13.73 17.55
CA GLU A 47 -13.18 -13.69 19.01
C GLU A 47 -11.90 -14.36 19.53
N ARG A 48 -11.16 -13.67 20.41
CA ARG A 48 -9.96 -14.18 21.08
C ARG A 48 -9.82 -13.58 22.48
N HIS A 49 -10.11 -14.38 23.51
CA HIS A 49 -10.08 -13.94 24.91
C HIS A 49 -8.73 -14.13 25.63
N HIS A 50 -7.61 -14.24 24.89
CA HIS A 50 -6.29 -14.49 25.48
C HIS A 50 -5.65 -13.24 26.11
N SER A 51 -6.01 -12.05 25.62
CA SER A 51 -5.56 -10.76 26.15
C SER A 51 -6.72 -9.75 26.10
N PRO A 52 -6.80 -8.80 27.04
CA PRO A 52 -7.86 -7.81 27.10
C PRO A 52 -7.64 -6.67 26.08
N ALA A 53 -7.46 -7.04 24.81
CA ALA A 53 -7.19 -6.14 23.71
C ALA A 53 -7.91 -6.57 22.44
N ILE A 54 -8.18 -5.59 21.58
CA ILE A 54 -8.83 -5.77 20.29
C ILE A 54 -7.99 -5.06 19.24
N ALA A 55 -7.51 -5.81 18.26
CA ALA A 55 -6.99 -5.25 17.01
C ALA A 55 -8.19 -4.94 16.11
N GLY A 56 -8.42 -3.65 15.86
CA GLY A 56 -9.50 -3.17 15.03
C GLY A 56 -8.98 -2.35 13.86
N GLY A 57 -9.52 -2.60 12.68
CA GLY A 57 -9.14 -1.86 11.48
C GLY A 57 -10.18 -1.98 10.38
N TRP A 58 -9.90 -1.30 9.28
CA TRP A 58 -10.69 -1.42 8.08
C TRP A 58 -9.83 -1.26 6.85
N VAL A 59 -10.26 -1.89 5.77
CA VAL A 59 -9.60 -1.88 4.48
C VAL A 59 -10.56 -1.33 3.45
N ALA A 60 -10.17 -0.25 2.78
CA ALA A 60 -10.81 0.20 1.55
C ALA A 60 -10.19 -0.56 0.38
N ARG A 61 -11.03 -1.13 -0.49
CA ARG A 61 -10.55 -1.83 -1.70
C ARG A 61 -10.21 -0.81 -2.79
N VAL A 62 -9.15 -0.04 -2.52
CA VAL A 62 -8.60 1.00 -3.37
C VAL A 62 -7.10 1.09 -3.12
N GLY A 63 -6.29 1.12 -4.17
CA GLY A 63 -4.87 1.39 -4.08
C GLY A 63 -4.39 2.14 -5.34
N SER A 64 -3.08 2.16 -5.60
CA SER A 64 -2.55 2.88 -6.77
C SER A 64 -3.08 2.36 -8.10
N VAL A 65 -3.48 1.08 -8.17
CA VAL A 65 -4.06 0.47 -9.37
C VAL A 65 -5.41 1.09 -9.78
N ASN A 66 -6.06 1.81 -8.87
CA ASN A 66 -7.35 2.46 -9.09
C ASN A 66 -7.23 3.94 -9.51
N GLU A 67 -6.01 4.44 -9.68
CA GLU A 67 -5.76 5.85 -10.00
C GLU A 67 -5.93 6.13 -11.51
N ARG A 68 -5.57 7.34 -11.94
CA ARG A 68 -5.52 7.72 -13.36
C ARG A 68 -4.38 8.73 -13.58
N PRO A 69 -3.91 8.93 -14.82
CA PRO A 69 -2.87 9.91 -15.12
C PRO A 69 -3.20 11.30 -14.56
N GLY A 70 -2.21 11.94 -13.92
CA GLY A 70 -2.34 13.25 -13.31
C GLY A 70 -2.87 13.26 -11.89
N ILE A 71 -3.19 12.10 -11.30
CA ILE A 71 -3.50 11.94 -9.88
C ILE A 71 -2.79 10.73 -9.24
N THR A 72 -1.69 10.28 -9.81
CA THR A 72 -0.96 9.15 -9.20
C THR A 72 -0.45 9.51 -7.80
N GLY A 73 -0.55 8.59 -6.85
CA GLY A 73 -0.24 8.80 -5.44
C GLY A 73 -1.40 9.34 -4.59
N ILE A 74 -2.59 9.57 -5.18
CA ILE A 74 -3.76 10.04 -4.42
C ILE A 74 -4.25 9.02 -3.39
N ALA A 75 -4.13 7.70 -3.67
CA ALA A 75 -4.48 6.67 -2.71
C ALA A 75 -3.56 6.73 -1.47
N HIS A 76 -2.26 6.93 -1.70
CA HIS A 76 -1.29 7.14 -0.62
C HIS A 76 -1.52 8.47 0.11
N LEU A 77 -1.91 9.54 -0.59
CA LEU A 77 -2.29 10.80 0.06
C LEU A 77 -3.44 10.58 1.05
N PHE A 78 -4.42 9.73 0.75
CA PHE A 78 -5.48 9.39 1.70
C PHE A 78 -5.01 8.63 2.94
N GLU A 79 -3.90 7.90 2.85
CA GLU A 79 -3.24 7.34 4.03
C GLU A 79 -2.96 8.46 5.05
N HIS A 80 -2.41 9.59 4.61
CA HIS A 80 -2.15 10.75 5.44
C HIS A 80 -3.42 11.52 5.82
N MET A 81 -4.29 11.78 4.85
CA MET A 81 -5.45 12.66 5.06
C MET A 81 -6.46 12.11 6.06
N MET A 82 -6.54 10.79 6.22
CA MET A 82 -7.47 10.15 7.15
C MET A 82 -7.09 10.28 8.63
N PHE A 83 -5.98 10.95 8.93
CA PHE A 83 -5.57 11.36 10.29
C PHE A 83 -5.82 12.84 10.58
N LYS A 84 -6.24 13.64 9.58
CA LYS A 84 -6.45 15.09 9.71
C LYS A 84 -7.78 15.47 10.39
N GLY A 85 -8.55 14.45 10.77
CA GLY A 85 -9.67 14.56 11.71
C GLY A 85 -11.03 14.76 11.05
N THR A 86 -11.97 15.26 11.84
CA THR A 86 -13.40 15.40 11.51
C THR A 86 -13.90 16.76 12.00
N PRO A 87 -15.16 17.20 11.77
CA PRO A 87 -15.64 18.48 12.29
C PRO A 87 -15.54 18.62 13.82
N THR A 88 -15.38 17.53 14.56
CA THR A 88 -15.26 17.52 16.02
C THR A 88 -13.87 17.13 16.54
N ILE A 89 -12.94 16.75 15.66
CA ILE A 89 -11.60 16.27 16.02
C ILE A 89 -10.58 16.93 15.10
N GLY A 90 -9.53 17.53 15.66
CA GLY A 90 -8.42 18.16 14.93
C GLY A 90 -8.55 19.67 14.78
N THR A 91 -9.55 20.31 15.41
CA THR A 91 -9.73 21.76 15.35
C THR A 91 -10.41 22.31 16.61
N SER A 92 -10.04 23.54 17.00
CA SER A 92 -10.69 24.29 18.07
C SER A 92 -11.90 25.11 17.59
N ASP A 93 -12.00 25.39 16.29
CA ASP A 93 -13.09 26.12 15.66
C ASP A 93 -13.41 25.55 14.27
N ALA A 94 -14.34 24.60 14.22
CA ALA A 94 -14.71 23.89 13.01
C ALA A 94 -15.33 24.79 11.93
N LYS A 95 -16.02 25.87 12.33
CA LYS A 95 -16.63 26.80 11.38
C LYS A 95 -15.53 27.60 10.70
N ARG A 96 -14.63 28.19 11.49
CA ARG A 96 -13.50 28.98 10.97
C ARG A 96 -12.57 28.13 10.11
N ASP A 97 -12.28 26.91 10.52
CA ASP A 97 -11.46 25.98 9.74
C ASP A 97 -12.09 25.66 8.37
N THR A 98 -13.41 25.41 8.32
CA THR A 98 -14.13 25.19 7.05
C THR A 98 -14.04 26.42 6.14
N GLU A 99 -14.29 27.62 6.67
CA GLU A 99 -14.18 28.86 5.90
C GLU A 99 -12.77 29.08 5.32
N ILE A 100 -11.73 28.76 6.10
CA ILE A 100 -10.33 28.86 5.63
C ILE A 100 -10.05 27.85 4.52
N ILE A 101 -10.52 26.60 4.64
CA ILE A 101 -10.35 25.57 3.61
C ILE A 101 -11.04 26.01 2.30
N GLU A 102 -12.24 26.58 2.37
CA GLU A 102 -12.94 27.11 1.19
C GLU A 102 -12.17 28.26 0.54
N GLN A 103 -11.61 29.18 1.34
CA GLN A 103 -10.75 30.27 0.84
C GLN A 103 -9.47 29.74 0.20
N GLN A 104 -8.84 28.71 0.81
CA GLN A 104 -7.67 28.04 0.25
C GLN A 104 -7.96 27.47 -1.14
N GLU A 105 -9.13 26.84 -1.33
CA GLU A 105 -9.54 26.31 -2.64
C GLU A 105 -9.70 27.41 -3.70
N VAL A 106 -10.33 28.53 -3.36
CA VAL A 106 -10.47 29.67 -4.28
C VAL A 106 -9.12 30.19 -4.76
N VAL A 107 -8.16 30.34 -3.84
CA VAL A 107 -6.81 30.80 -4.16
C VAL A 107 -6.07 29.75 -5.00
N ARG A 108 -6.15 28.46 -4.64
CA ARG A 108 -5.50 27.37 -5.38
C ARG A 108 -6.08 27.17 -6.78
N ASP A 109 -7.38 27.38 -6.97
CA ASP A 109 -8.00 27.42 -8.29
C ASP A 109 -7.40 28.53 -9.16
N ALA A 110 -7.18 29.71 -8.59
CA ALA A 110 -6.51 30.81 -9.28
C ALA A 110 -5.03 30.49 -9.58
N MET A 111 -4.31 29.88 -8.64
CA MET A 111 -2.92 29.45 -8.85
C MET A 111 -2.83 28.43 -9.99
N ARG A 112 -3.74 27.44 -10.06
CA ARG A 112 -3.77 26.43 -11.12
C ARG A 112 -4.00 27.03 -12.52
N ARG A 113 -4.73 28.14 -12.63
CA ARG A 113 -4.87 28.90 -13.89
C ARG A 113 -3.54 29.54 -14.30
N GLU A 114 -2.78 30.10 -13.37
CA GLU A 114 -1.44 30.64 -13.64
C GLU A 114 -0.44 29.52 -13.97
N GLU A 115 -0.47 28.39 -13.25
CA GLU A 115 0.32 27.21 -13.58
C GLU A 115 0.06 26.71 -14.99
N SER A 116 -1.18 26.78 -15.48
CA SER A 116 -1.51 26.39 -16.85
C SER A 116 -0.82 27.28 -17.90
N LYS A 117 -0.68 28.59 -17.62
CA LYS A 117 0.10 29.51 -18.46
C LYS A 117 1.59 29.16 -18.41
N MET A 118 2.12 28.87 -17.22
CA MET A 118 3.52 28.46 -17.06
C MET A 118 3.82 27.14 -17.77
N ARG A 119 2.91 26.15 -17.72
CA ARG A 119 3.04 24.90 -18.50
C ARG A 119 3.07 25.15 -20.01
N LEU A 120 2.30 26.13 -20.50
CA LEU A 120 2.34 26.52 -21.91
C LEU A 120 3.69 27.17 -22.27
N ALA A 121 4.18 28.08 -21.43
CA ALA A 121 5.49 28.72 -21.60
C ALA A 121 6.63 27.67 -21.60
N LEU A 122 6.60 26.72 -20.67
CA LEU A 122 7.56 25.61 -20.60
C LEU A 122 7.57 24.78 -21.89
N ARG A 123 6.38 24.41 -22.40
CA ARG A 123 6.27 23.66 -23.67
C ARG A 123 6.78 24.42 -24.89
N ARG A 124 6.80 25.75 -24.83
CA ARG A 124 7.33 26.61 -25.89
C ARG A 124 8.82 26.92 -25.71
N GLY A 125 9.44 26.47 -24.61
CA GLY A 125 10.82 26.80 -24.25
C GLY A 125 11.01 28.24 -23.79
N GLU A 126 9.95 28.95 -23.41
CA GLU A 126 9.99 30.32 -22.89
C GLU A 126 10.52 30.36 -21.44
N ILE A 127 10.33 29.26 -20.71
CA ILE A 127 10.90 28.99 -19.39
C ILE A 127 11.49 27.58 -19.39
N ASP A 128 12.45 27.31 -18.52
CA ASP A 128 13.14 26.02 -18.40
C ASP A 128 12.62 25.15 -17.25
N ASP A 129 12.11 25.77 -16.18
CA ASP A 129 11.59 25.08 -15.01
C ASP A 129 10.47 25.91 -14.35
N MET A 130 9.30 25.29 -14.16
CA MET A 130 8.18 25.94 -13.48
C MET A 130 8.40 26.17 -11.99
N ALA A 131 9.34 25.48 -11.34
CA ALA A 131 9.63 25.61 -9.92
C ALA A 131 10.44 26.89 -9.61
N LYS A 132 11.25 27.37 -10.56
CA LYS A 132 12.11 28.53 -10.40
C LYS A 132 11.32 29.82 -10.09
N PRO A 133 11.68 30.58 -9.04
CA PRO A 133 10.99 31.82 -8.66
C PRO A 133 10.88 32.85 -9.79
N GLU A 134 11.92 32.99 -10.60
CA GLU A 134 11.99 33.88 -11.76
C GLU A 134 10.95 33.56 -12.83
N ASN A 135 10.61 32.27 -13.00
CA ASN A 135 9.66 31.77 -13.98
C ASN A 135 8.20 31.86 -13.49
N LYS A 136 7.98 32.15 -12.20
CA LYS A 136 6.62 32.36 -11.65
C LYS A 136 6.02 33.67 -12.17
N THR A 137 4.78 33.62 -12.67
CA THR A 137 4.05 34.84 -13.06
C THR A 137 3.88 35.77 -11.87
N LYS A 138 3.81 37.09 -12.11
CA LYS A 138 3.55 38.07 -11.05
C LYS A 138 2.30 37.70 -10.24
N ARG A 139 1.21 37.34 -10.93
CA ARG A 139 -0.05 36.94 -10.29
C ARG A 139 0.10 35.67 -9.44
N TYR A 140 0.88 34.70 -9.89
CA TYR A 140 1.15 33.50 -9.09
C TYR A 140 1.83 33.84 -7.77
N ARG A 141 2.83 34.75 -7.77
CA ARG A 141 3.53 35.16 -6.54
C ARG A 141 2.62 35.87 -5.55
N GLU A 142 1.71 36.71 -6.04
CA GLU A 142 0.66 37.36 -5.21
C GLU A 142 -0.26 36.32 -4.56
N LEU A 143 -0.77 35.37 -5.36
CA LEU A 143 -1.63 34.30 -4.88
C LEU A 143 -0.91 33.37 -3.91
N GLU A 144 0.39 33.11 -4.11
CA GLU A 144 1.19 32.31 -3.19
C GLU A 144 1.34 32.99 -1.82
N ALA A 145 1.50 34.31 -1.79
CA ALA A 145 1.52 35.08 -0.54
C ALA A 145 0.15 35.00 0.17
N GLU A 146 -0.94 35.21 -0.56
CA GLU A 146 -2.31 35.06 -0.03
C GLU A 146 -2.56 33.66 0.54
N PHE A 147 -2.10 32.62 -0.17
CA PHE A 147 -2.22 31.25 0.26
C PHE A 147 -1.42 30.96 1.54
N LYS A 148 -0.20 31.52 1.68
CA LYS A 148 0.62 31.39 2.90
C LYS A 148 -0.07 32.00 4.12
N GLU A 149 -0.75 33.14 3.96
CA GLU A 149 -1.55 33.73 5.05
C GLU A 149 -2.72 32.83 5.45
N LEU A 150 -3.40 32.18 4.50
CA LEU A 150 -4.47 31.23 4.80
C LEU A 150 -3.95 29.96 5.51
N ILE A 151 -2.76 29.48 5.16
CA ILE A 151 -2.10 28.37 5.89
C ILE A 151 -1.77 28.80 7.32
N ALA A 152 -1.25 30.02 7.52
CA ALA A 152 -0.98 30.56 8.86
C ALA A 152 -2.28 30.69 9.67
N ALA A 153 -3.34 31.21 9.07
CA ALA A 153 -4.65 31.32 9.72
C ALA A 153 -5.23 29.95 10.10
N GLN A 154 -5.05 28.92 9.27
CA GLN A 154 -5.51 27.57 9.61
C GLN A 154 -4.77 27.04 10.84
N ARG A 155 -3.46 27.26 10.95
CA ARG A 155 -2.64 26.78 12.08
C ARG A 155 -3.15 27.25 13.44
N GLU A 156 -3.73 28.43 13.53
CA GLU A 156 -4.29 28.98 14.78
C GLU A 156 -5.52 28.20 15.29
N VAL A 157 -6.25 27.52 14.40
CA VAL A 157 -7.44 26.73 14.75
C VAL A 157 -7.19 25.22 14.71
N LEU A 158 -5.97 24.78 14.40
CA LEU A 158 -5.61 23.35 14.36
C LEU A 158 -5.27 22.81 15.74
N VAL A 159 -5.80 21.62 16.04
CA VAL A 159 -5.38 20.83 17.20
C VAL A 159 -4.55 19.65 16.70
N LYS A 160 -3.23 19.83 16.70
CA LYS A 160 -2.30 18.84 16.14
C LYS A 160 -2.42 17.48 16.83
N ASN A 161 -2.38 16.43 16.00
CA ASN A 161 -2.36 15.02 16.42
C ASN A 161 -3.51 14.62 17.35
N GLU A 162 -4.65 15.35 17.32
CA GLU A 162 -5.74 15.07 18.24
C GLU A 162 -6.35 13.68 18.04
N PHE A 163 -6.44 13.22 16.79
CA PHE A 163 -6.95 11.89 16.46
C PHE A 163 -6.13 10.78 17.15
N ASP A 164 -4.79 10.84 17.02
CA ASP A 164 -3.87 9.94 17.73
C ASP A 164 -3.96 10.10 19.25
N ARG A 165 -3.95 11.35 19.74
CA ARG A 165 -3.98 11.66 21.17
C ARG A 165 -5.20 11.07 21.89
N ILE A 166 -6.38 11.11 21.27
CA ILE A 166 -7.60 10.51 21.85
C ILE A 166 -7.39 9.02 22.11
N TYR A 167 -6.82 8.32 21.13
CA TYR A 167 -6.56 6.89 21.22
C TYR A 167 -5.44 6.56 22.21
N THR A 168 -4.30 7.23 22.13
CA THR A 168 -3.15 6.98 22.99
C THR A 168 -3.47 7.29 24.46
N THR A 169 -4.22 8.37 24.74
CA THR A 169 -4.72 8.67 26.09
C THR A 169 -5.70 7.61 26.61
N ALA A 170 -6.43 6.94 25.71
CA ALA A 170 -7.33 5.84 26.05
C ALA A 170 -6.62 4.47 26.20
N GLY A 171 -5.29 4.42 26.08
CA GLY A 171 -4.48 3.20 26.22
C GLY A 171 -4.36 2.38 24.93
N ALA A 172 -4.75 2.94 23.78
CA ALA A 172 -4.56 2.30 22.49
C ALA A 172 -3.09 2.38 22.03
N SER A 173 -2.68 1.46 21.17
CA SER A 173 -1.33 1.40 20.61
C SER A 173 -1.33 0.86 19.18
N GLY A 174 -0.22 1.09 18.47
CA GLY A 174 -0.05 0.57 17.12
C GLY A 174 -1.03 1.15 16.10
N MET A 175 -1.48 2.41 16.29
CA MET A 175 -2.21 3.13 15.26
C MET A 175 -1.30 3.28 14.04
N ASN A 176 -1.75 2.78 12.90
CA ASN A 176 -1.03 2.95 11.65
C ASN A 176 -1.97 2.79 10.45
N ALA A 177 -1.42 3.08 9.28
CA ALA A 177 -2.05 2.82 8.00
C ALA A 177 -1.02 2.30 7.00
N PHE A 178 -1.51 1.82 5.87
CA PHE A 178 -0.67 1.53 4.71
C PHE A 178 -1.50 1.63 3.44
N THR A 179 -0.81 1.92 2.34
CA THR A 179 -1.33 1.84 0.99
C THR A 179 -0.47 0.88 0.19
N SER A 180 -1.12 0.07 -0.63
CA SER A 180 -0.49 -0.80 -1.62
C SER A 180 -1.06 -0.53 -3.01
N ASN A 181 -0.67 -1.32 -4.00
CA ASN A 181 -1.29 -1.24 -5.31
C ASN A 181 -2.79 -1.55 -5.26
N ASP A 182 -3.26 -2.44 -4.38
CA ASP A 182 -4.62 -2.99 -4.43
C ASP A 182 -5.57 -2.49 -3.32
N MET A 183 -5.01 -1.96 -2.22
CA MET A 183 -5.78 -1.59 -1.05
C MET A 183 -5.08 -0.56 -0.16
N THR A 184 -5.89 0.17 0.62
CA THR A 184 -5.47 1.04 1.71
C THR A 184 -6.11 0.53 3.00
N GLY A 185 -5.28 0.29 4.02
CA GLY A 185 -5.70 -0.25 5.31
C GLY A 185 -5.36 0.70 6.45
N TYR A 186 -6.23 0.74 7.46
CA TYR A 186 -6.00 1.51 8.69
C TYR A 186 -6.34 0.63 9.89
N PHE A 187 -5.48 0.64 10.90
CA PHE A 187 -5.60 -0.29 12.02
C PHE A 187 -5.02 0.29 13.31
N ILE A 188 -5.50 -0.23 14.42
CA ILE A 188 -5.07 0.12 15.76
C ILE A 188 -5.38 -1.02 16.72
N THR A 189 -4.64 -1.12 17.82
CA THR A 189 -5.00 -1.98 18.96
C THR A 189 -5.57 -1.15 20.09
N VAL A 190 -6.75 -1.50 20.57
CA VAL A 190 -7.42 -0.83 21.71
C VAL A 190 -7.64 -1.82 22.86
N PRO A 191 -7.69 -1.37 24.13
CA PRO A 191 -8.18 -2.20 25.23
C PRO A 191 -9.62 -2.67 24.99
N SER A 192 -10.01 -3.86 25.47
CA SER A 192 -11.35 -4.43 25.18
C SER A 192 -12.51 -3.50 25.54
N ASN A 193 -12.38 -2.74 26.63
CA ASN A 193 -13.38 -1.77 27.09
C ASN A 193 -13.42 -0.47 26.26
N LYS A 194 -12.63 -0.37 25.18
CA LYS A 194 -12.58 0.77 24.25
C LYS A 194 -13.10 0.43 22.84
N LEU A 195 -13.78 -0.70 22.66
CA LEU A 195 -14.39 -1.05 21.38
C LEU A 195 -15.37 0.02 20.85
N GLU A 196 -16.18 0.60 21.73
CA GLU A 196 -17.12 1.68 21.33
C GLU A 196 -16.38 2.97 20.94
N LEU A 197 -15.26 3.29 21.60
CA LEU A 197 -14.40 4.41 21.21
C LEU A 197 -13.85 4.19 19.80
N TRP A 198 -13.35 2.98 19.51
CA TRP A 198 -12.91 2.60 18.17
C TRP A 198 -14.04 2.76 17.15
N ALA A 199 -15.22 2.20 17.41
CA ALA A 199 -16.36 2.28 16.49
C ALA A 199 -16.76 3.74 16.21
N TRP A 200 -16.77 4.60 17.23
CA TRP A 200 -17.05 6.03 17.06
C TRP A 200 -15.97 6.74 16.24
N MET A 201 -14.69 6.61 16.60
CA MET A 201 -13.56 7.26 15.92
C MET A 201 -13.49 6.87 14.45
N GLU A 202 -13.55 5.57 14.18
CA GLU A 202 -13.42 5.02 12.82
C GLU A 202 -14.61 5.37 11.93
N SER A 203 -15.82 5.30 12.47
CA SER A 203 -17.00 5.69 11.70
C SER A 203 -17.09 7.20 11.48
N GLU A 204 -16.66 8.05 12.42
CA GLU A 204 -16.66 9.50 12.23
C GLU A 204 -15.70 9.91 11.10
N ARG A 205 -14.47 9.36 11.05
CA ARG A 205 -13.53 9.70 9.97
C ARG A 205 -13.97 9.20 8.60
N LEU A 206 -14.81 8.15 8.55
CA LEU A 206 -15.43 7.69 7.31
C LEU A 206 -16.69 8.50 6.93
N LEU A 207 -17.45 8.96 7.91
CA LEU A 207 -18.72 9.67 7.68
C LEU A 207 -18.50 11.13 7.30
N ARG A 208 -17.59 11.81 8.00
CA ARG A 208 -17.31 13.25 7.85
C ARG A 208 -15.81 13.51 8.03
N PRO A 209 -14.94 13.02 7.12
CA PRO A 209 -13.55 13.44 7.15
C PRO A 209 -13.45 14.94 6.88
N VAL A 210 -12.47 15.61 7.49
CA VAL A 210 -12.04 16.93 7.06
C VAL A 210 -10.59 16.83 6.65
N PHE A 211 -10.32 17.06 5.37
CA PHE A 211 -8.99 17.04 4.77
C PHE A 211 -8.21 18.32 5.09
N ARG A 212 -8.05 18.60 6.38
CA ARG A 212 -7.27 19.74 6.89
C ARG A 212 -5.82 19.63 6.47
N GLU A 213 -5.16 20.76 6.31
CA GLU A 213 -3.76 20.80 5.87
C GLU A 213 -3.50 20.11 4.52
N PHE A 214 -4.52 19.90 3.67
CA PHE A 214 -4.42 19.12 2.42
C PHE A 214 -3.16 19.42 1.60
N TYR A 215 -2.89 20.69 1.34
CA TYR A 215 -1.73 21.10 0.54
C TYR A 215 -0.41 20.93 1.27
N ALA A 216 -0.37 21.21 2.58
CA ALA A 216 0.83 21.01 3.38
C ALA A 216 1.18 19.53 3.49
N GLU A 217 0.17 18.66 3.65
CA GLU A 217 0.38 17.22 3.75
C GLU A 217 0.74 16.58 2.42
N ARG A 218 0.18 17.08 1.32
CA ARG A 218 0.62 16.72 -0.03
C ARG A 218 2.09 17.07 -0.27
N ASP A 219 2.56 18.21 0.26
CA ASP A 219 3.97 18.58 0.19
C ASP A 219 4.84 17.66 1.09
N VAL A 220 4.32 17.22 2.26
CA VAL A 220 4.99 16.19 3.09
C VAL A 220 5.12 14.86 2.34
N VAL A 221 4.08 14.40 1.65
CA VAL A 221 4.13 13.18 0.80
C VAL A 221 5.18 13.34 -0.31
N PHE A 222 5.32 14.54 -0.87
CA PHE A 222 6.35 14.81 -1.87
C PHE A 222 7.77 14.75 -1.29
N GLU A 223 7.98 15.24 -0.06
CA GLU A 223 9.26 15.06 0.65
C GLU A 223 9.52 13.60 1.04
N GLU A 224 8.48 12.86 1.43
CA GLU A 224 8.59 11.42 1.68
C GLU A 224 9.05 10.68 0.43
N ARG A 225 8.51 11.02 -0.74
CA ARG A 225 8.95 10.45 -2.02
C ARG A 225 10.44 10.66 -2.23
N ARG A 226 10.92 11.90 -2.00
CA ARG A 226 12.34 12.22 -2.11
C ARG A 226 13.19 11.38 -1.16
N MET A 227 12.75 11.21 0.08
CA MET A 227 13.47 10.40 1.06
C MET A 227 13.47 8.91 0.72
N ARG A 228 12.33 8.33 0.33
CA ARG A 228 12.17 6.87 0.16
C ARG A 228 12.63 6.36 -1.20
N THR A 229 12.48 7.16 -2.25
CA THR A 229 12.70 6.72 -3.64
C THR A 229 13.91 7.40 -4.26
N GLU A 230 14.01 8.72 -4.14
CA GLU A 230 15.02 9.49 -4.88
C GLU A 230 16.39 9.52 -4.17
N SER A 231 16.37 9.52 -2.83
CA SER A 231 17.58 9.55 -1.98
C SER A 231 18.14 8.15 -1.69
N THR A 232 17.43 7.09 -2.07
CA THR A 232 17.95 5.71 -1.91
C THR A 232 18.75 5.32 -3.17
N PRO A 233 19.93 4.68 -3.03
CA PRO A 233 20.76 4.35 -4.19
C PRO A 233 20.03 3.55 -5.27
N LEU A 234 19.10 2.67 -4.86
CA LEU A 234 18.39 1.74 -5.74
C LEU A 234 16.94 2.13 -6.03
N GLY A 235 16.31 3.02 -5.24
CA GLY A 235 14.85 3.25 -5.32
C GLY A 235 14.38 3.75 -6.69
N LYS A 236 15.07 4.76 -7.25
CA LYS A 236 14.78 5.28 -8.61
C LYS A 236 14.93 4.22 -9.72
N PHE A 237 15.83 3.26 -9.53
CA PHE A 237 16.05 2.17 -10.49
C PHE A 237 14.98 1.09 -10.32
N GLN A 238 14.63 0.73 -9.08
CA GLN A 238 13.52 -0.19 -8.81
C GLN A 238 12.19 0.35 -9.36
N GLU A 239 11.89 1.65 -9.16
CA GLU A 239 10.72 2.29 -9.75
C GLU A 239 10.73 2.21 -11.29
N SER A 240 11.87 2.49 -11.91
CA SER A 240 12.03 2.40 -13.37
C SER A 240 11.89 0.95 -13.87
N LEU A 241 12.40 -0.02 -13.12
CA LEU A 241 12.29 -1.45 -13.42
C LEU A 241 10.83 -1.92 -13.35
N GLU A 242 10.10 -1.56 -12.29
CA GLU A 242 8.68 -1.91 -12.14
C GLU A 242 7.81 -1.26 -13.23
N ALA A 243 8.09 0.00 -13.57
CA ALA A 243 7.39 0.69 -14.66
C ALA A 243 7.74 0.13 -16.05
N MET A 244 8.94 -0.42 -16.25
CA MET A 244 9.30 -1.14 -17.48
C MET A 244 8.66 -2.54 -17.54
N PHE A 245 8.53 -3.20 -16.39
CA PHE A 245 7.98 -4.55 -16.24
C PHE A 245 6.47 -4.59 -16.48
N TRP A 246 5.73 -3.59 -16.01
CA TRP A 246 4.31 -3.39 -16.30
C TRP A 246 4.14 -2.32 -17.39
N GLU A 247 3.92 -2.72 -18.64
CA GLU A 247 3.83 -1.80 -19.77
C GLU A 247 2.45 -1.13 -19.86
N SER A 248 1.39 -1.91 -19.72
CA SER A 248 0.01 -1.44 -19.83
C SER A 248 -0.73 -1.47 -18.50
N HIS A 249 -0.40 -2.41 -17.62
CA HIS A 249 -1.12 -2.57 -16.36
C HIS A 249 -0.85 -1.39 -15.40
N PRO A 250 -1.86 -0.88 -14.66
CA PRO A 250 -1.67 0.20 -13.67
C PRO A 250 -0.73 -0.12 -12.49
N TYR A 251 -0.21 -1.34 -12.41
CA TYR A 251 0.84 -1.71 -11.47
C TYR A 251 2.19 -1.06 -11.78
N SER A 252 2.31 -0.43 -12.95
CA SER A 252 3.42 0.46 -13.31
C SER A 252 3.46 1.77 -12.54
N TRP A 253 2.35 2.17 -11.92
CA TRP A 253 2.29 3.42 -11.17
C TRP A 253 2.83 3.21 -9.75
N PRO A 254 3.87 3.98 -9.34
CA PRO A 254 4.42 3.88 -8.00
C PRO A 254 3.33 4.27 -6.98
N VAL A 255 3.24 3.52 -5.89
CA VAL A 255 2.20 3.73 -4.86
C VAL A 255 2.22 5.16 -4.32
N ILE A 256 3.41 5.74 -4.15
CA ILE A 256 3.58 7.11 -3.67
C ILE A 256 3.22 8.19 -4.72
N GLY A 257 3.11 7.80 -6.00
CA GLY A 257 2.82 8.69 -7.12
C GLY A 257 4.04 9.22 -7.87
N TRP A 258 3.82 9.68 -9.09
CA TRP A 258 4.84 10.34 -9.92
C TRP A 258 5.16 11.73 -9.37
N PRO A 259 6.42 12.19 -9.50
CA PRO A 259 6.84 13.48 -8.93
C PRO A 259 6.13 14.68 -9.55
N SER A 260 5.65 14.56 -10.80
CA SER A 260 4.83 15.58 -11.45
C SER A 260 3.38 15.60 -10.99
N ASP A 261 2.86 14.46 -10.55
CA ASP A 261 1.45 14.27 -10.26
C ASP A 261 1.13 14.68 -8.82
N ILE A 262 1.94 14.26 -7.85
CA ILE A 262 1.75 14.57 -6.41
C ILE A 262 1.46 16.06 -6.17
N PRO A 263 2.30 17.02 -6.60
CA PRO A 263 2.04 18.46 -6.38
C PRO A 263 0.89 19.02 -7.24
N ALA A 264 0.40 18.26 -8.22
CA ALA A 264 -0.72 18.66 -9.08
C ALA A 264 -2.09 18.20 -8.53
N ILE A 265 -2.13 17.22 -7.63
CA ILE A 265 -3.38 16.73 -7.02
C ILE A 265 -4.13 17.89 -6.38
N SER A 266 -5.38 18.08 -6.80
CA SER A 266 -6.31 19.07 -6.24
C SER A 266 -7.22 18.45 -5.19
N LYS A 267 -7.71 19.28 -4.25
CA LYS A 267 -8.68 18.81 -3.26
C LYS A 267 -9.97 18.33 -3.91
N ALA A 268 -10.43 18.97 -4.99
CA ALA A 268 -11.60 18.53 -5.73
C ALA A 268 -11.44 17.11 -6.32
N GLN A 269 -10.25 16.76 -6.81
CA GLN A 269 -9.94 15.39 -7.24
C GLN A 269 -9.92 14.41 -6.06
N ALA A 270 -9.37 14.84 -4.91
CA ALA A 270 -9.41 14.05 -3.68
C ALA A 270 -10.85 13.81 -3.21
N ASP A 271 -11.70 14.83 -3.19
CA ASP A 271 -13.10 14.72 -2.81
C ASP A 271 -13.86 13.74 -3.74
N GLU A 272 -13.62 13.79 -5.05
CA GLU A 272 -14.17 12.84 -6.02
C GLU A 272 -13.69 11.41 -5.75
N PHE A 273 -12.39 11.23 -5.54
CA PHE A 273 -11.78 9.94 -5.27
C PHE A 273 -12.29 9.32 -3.97
N TYR A 274 -12.37 10.11 -2.91
CA TYR A 274 -12.92 9.69 -1.63
C TYR A 274 -14.38 9.24 -1.75
N ALA A 275 -15.23 10.09 -2.36
CA ALA A 275 -16.65 9.81 -2.51
C ALA A 275 -16.93 8.51 -3.30
N LEU A 276 -16.03 8.14 -4.22
CA LEU A 276 -16.13 6.91 -4.99
C LEU A 276 -15.59 5.69 -4.22
N HIS A 277 -14.39 5.80 -3.66
CA HIS A 277 -13.63 4.64 -3.18
C HIS A 277 -13.76 4.35 -1.68
N TYR A 278 -14.08 5.35 -0.86
CA TYR A 278 -14.27 5.22 0.59
C TYR A 278 -15.76 5.11 0.98
N ALA A 279 -16.60 4.69 0.03
CA ALA A 279 -17.99 4.34 0.30
C ALA A 279 -18.11 3.01 1.06
N PRO A 280 -19.13 2.81 1.92
CA PRO A 280 -19.22 1.67 2.82
C PRO A 280 -19.23 0.33 2.08
N GLN A 281 -19.88 0.25 0.92
CA GLN A 281 -19.90 -0.96 0.11
C GLN A 281 -18.51 -1.39 -0.41
N ASN A 282 -17.51 -0.50 -0.38
CA ASN A 282 -16.14 -0.76 -0.78
C ASN A 282 -15.17 -0.98 0.40
N ILE A 283 -15.69 -0.96 1.64
CA ILE A 283 -14.90 -1.08 2.87
C ILE A 283 -15.23 -2.40 3.58
N THR A 284 -14.21 -2.99 4.19
CA THR A 284 -14.33 -4.16 5.07
C THR A 284 -13.76 -3.81 6.44
N LEU A 285 -14.59 -3.87 7.48
CA LEU A 285 -14.18 -3.79 8.88
C LEU A 285 -13.61 -5.14 9.32
N ILE A 286 -12.55 -5.10 10.13
CA ILE A 286 -11.86 -6.27 10.65
C ILE A 286 -11.64 -6.07 12.16
N LEU A 287 -12.19 -6.97 12.98
CA LEU A 287 -12.00 -6.99 14.43
C LEU A 287 -11.45 -8.34 14.87
N VAL A 288 -10.37 -8.33 15.65
CA VAL A 288 -9.78 -9.54 16.23
C VAL A 288 -9.40 -9.27 17.69
N GLY A 289 -9.93 -10.04 18.63
CA GLY A 289 -9.57 -9.87 20.04
C GLY A 289 -10.68 -10.18 21.02
N ASP A 290 -10.57 -9.62 22.22
CA ASP A 290 -11.43 -9.92 23.36
C ASP A 290 -12.73 -9.11 23.32
N PHE A 291 -13.73 -9.67 22.63
CA PHE A 291 -15.10 -9.17 22.55
C PHE A 291 -16.04 -10.34 22.24
N LYS A 292 -17.35 -10.14 22.42
CA LYS A 292 -18.38 -11.06 21.89
C LYS A 292 -18.89 -10.54 20.55
N ALA A 293 -18.95 -11.40 19.53
CA ALA A 293 -19.27 -11.01 18.15
C ALA A 293 -20.63 -10.33 18.03
N ASP A 294 -21.66 -10.78 18.76
CA ASP A 294 -22.99 -10.17 18.72
C ASP A 294 -23.03 -8.77 19.35
N GLU A 295 -22.21 -8.51 20.36
CA GLU A 295 -22.09 -7.18 20.98
C GLU A 295 -21.30 -6.23 20.08
N ALA A 296 -20.19 -6.71 19.50
CA ALA A 296 -19.38 -5.96 18.53
C ALA A 296 -20.17 -5.65 17.24
N ALA A 297 -20.97 -6.59 16.74
CA ALA A 297 -21.84 -6.38 15.58
C ALA A 297 -22.83 -5.25 15.82
N LYS A 298 -23.53 -5.24 16.97
CA LYS A 298 -24.50 -4.18 17.32
C LYS A 298 -23.84 -2.80 17.42
N LEU A 299 -22.61 -2.72 17.93
CA LEU A 299 -21.84 -1.48 17.93
C LEU A 299 -21.50 -1.07 16.49
N CYS A 300 -21.03 -2.00 15.67
CA CYS A 300 -20.72 -1.69 14.27
C CYS A 300 -21.97 -1.24 13.49
N GLU A 301 -23.11 -1.89 13.68
CA GLU A 301 -24.40 -1.49 13.10
C GLU A 301 -24.76 -0.05 13.49
N ARG A 302 -24.72 0.27 14.80
CA ARG A 302 -25.01 1.62 15.30
C ARG A 302 -24.13 2.70 14.67
N TYR A 303 -22.82 2.46 14.59
CA TYR A 303 -21.85 3.49 14.24
C TYR A 303 -21.54 3.55 12.74
N PHE A 304 -21.58 2.45 12.00
CA PHE A 304 -21.19 2.44 10.59
C PHE A 304 -22.39 2.44 9.63
N GLU A 305 -23.59 2.01 10.02
CA GLU A 305 -24.76 2.04 9.10
C GLU A 305 -25.26 3.45 8.80
N ARG A 306 -24.95 4.42 9.65
CA ARG A 306 -25.20 5.84 9.39
C ARG A 306 -24.39 6.38 8.20
N ILE A 307 -23.34 5.68 7.76
CA ILE A 307 -22.56 6.07 6.58
C ILE A 307 -23.39 5.75 5.32
N PRO A 308 -23.75 6.78 4.52
CA PRO A 308 -24.53 6.55 3.33
C PRO A 308 -23.81 5.65 2.34
N ARG A 309 -24.55 4.72 1.74
CA ARG A 309 -24.05 3.94 0.61
C ARG A 309 -23.68 4.87 -0.55
N GLY A 310 -22.55 4.63 -1.19
CA GLY A 310 -22.13 5.40 -2.37
C GLY A 310 -23.10 5.20 -3.54
N LYS A 311 -23.21 6.22 -4.41
CA LYS A 311 -24.15 6.22 -5.54
C LYS A 311 -23.87 5.13 -6.59
N ARG A 312 -22.62 4.69 -6.69
CA ARG A 312 -22.15 3.64 -7.59
C ARG A 312 -21.01 2.86 -6.94
N ASN A 313 -20.70 1.69 -7.48
CA ASN A 313 -19.48 0.99 -7.12
C ASN A 313 -18.29 1.64 -7.85
N PRO A 314 -17.07 1.61 -7.27
CA PRO A 314 -15.86 1.86 -8.02
C PRO A 314 -15.80 1.00 -9.29
N PRO A 315 -15.34 1.54 -10.42
CA PRO A 315 -15.16 0.76 -11.62
C PRO A 315 -14.11 -0.33 -11.37
N GLU A 316 -14.29 -1.48 -12.02
CA GLU A 316 -13.28 -2.53 -12.03
C GLU A 316 -12.06 -2.08 -12.85
N VAL A 317 -10.87 -2.52 -12.44
CA VAL A 317 -9.68 -2.36 -13.26
C VAL A 317 -9.72 -3.43 -14.34
N VAL A 318 -9.89 -2.99 -15.58
CA VAL A 318 -10.01 -3.87 -16.75
C VAL A 318 -8.73 -3.92 -17.60
N THR A 319 -7.78 -3.04 -17.33
CA THR A 319 -6.52 -2.98 -18.08
C THR A 319 -5.62 -4.12 -17.63
N GLU A 320 -5.43 -5.09 -18.50
CA GLU A 320 -4.48 -6.20 -18.31
C GLU A 320 -3.08 -5.83 -18.81
N GLU A 321 -2.08 -6.60 -18.38
CA GLU A 321 -0.73 -6.50 -18.94
C GLU A 321 -0.68 -7.12 -20.34
N MET A 322 -0.12 -6.40 -21.30
CA MET A 322 0.06 -6.93 -22.65
C MET A 322 1.03 -8.11 -22.65
N PRO A 323 0.80 -9.14 -23.48
CA PRO A 323 1.78 -10.22 -23.64
C PRO A 323 3.15 -9.65 -24.02
N GLN A 324 4.16 -10.00 -23.22
CA GLN A 324 5.52 -9.54 -23.46
C GLN A 324 6.07 -10.07 -24.79
N ILE A 325 6.42 -9.16 -25.70
CA ILE A 325 6.89 -9.50 -27.05
C ILE A 325 8.39 -9.85 -27.14
N ALA A 326 9.18 -9.38 -26.16
CA ALA A 326 10.62 -9.57 -26.12
C ALA A 326 11.15 -9.41 -24.70
N GLU A 327 12.34 -9.95 -24.42
CA GLU A 327 13.05 -9.71 -23.17
C GLU A 327 13.36 -8.21 -22.98
N LYS A 328 13.09 -7.68 -21.78
CA LYS A 328 13.42 -6.30 -21.40
C LYS A 328 14.59 -6.32 -20.43
N ARG A 329 15.62 -5.51 -20.68
CA ARG A 329 16.81 -5.39 -19.82
C ARG A 329 17.06 -3.95 -19.46
N MET A 330 17.23 -3.68 -18.17
CA MET A 330 17.66 -2.40 -17.64
C MET A 330 19.04 -2.60 -16.98
N ASN A 331 20.06 -1.94 -17.52
CA ASN A 331 21.37 -1.86 -16.89
C ASN A 331 21.52 -0.45 -16.31
N ALA A 332 21.94 -0.37 -15.05
CA ALA A 332 22.08 0.88 -14.35
C ALA A 332 23.36 0.88 -13.49
N GLU A 333 23.92 2.06 -13.29
CA GLU A 333 25.04 2.29 -12.38
C GLU A 333 24.52 3.05 -11.15
N ALA A 334 24.82 2.52 -9.97
CA ALA A 334 24.37 3.06 -8.69
C ALA A 334 25.50 2.96 -7.66
N GLU A 335 25.52 3.89 -6.70
CA GLU A 335 26.40 3.81 -5.52
C GLU A 335 25.87 2.78 -4.51
N ALA A 336 25.86 1.51 -4.93
CA ALA A 336 25.36 0.36 -4.18
C ALA A 336 26.16 -0.90 -4.54
N ASN A 337 25.98 -1.98 -3.76
CA ASN A 337 26.54 -3.27 -4.13
C ASN A 337 25.93 -3.74 -5.47
N PRO A 338 26.72 -4.32 -6.38
CA PRO A 338 26.20 -4.81 -7.65
C PRO A 338 25.16 -5.90 -7.41
N GLN A 339 24.00 -5.79 -8.05
CA GLN A 339 22.88 -6.71 -7.88
C GLN A 339 22.18 -7.00 -9.20
N VAL A 340 21.48 -8.13 -9.25
CA VAL A 340 20.62 -8.54 -10.37
C VAL A 340 19.24 -8.92 -9.86
N ASP A 341 18.21 -8.49 -10.58
CA ASP A 341 16.83 -8.94 -10.42
C ASP A 341 16.32 -9.45 -11.77
N ILE A 342 15.72 -10.63 -11.78
CA ILE A 342 15.09 -11.25 -12.95
C ILE A 342 13.63 -11.50 -12.61
N LEU A 343 12.75 -10.84 -13.34
CA LEU A 343 11.31 -10.85 -13.09
C LEU A 343 10.56 -11.56 -14.21
N TRP A 344 9.56 -12.37 -13.82
CA TRP A 344 8.59 -12.99 -14.73
C TRP A 344 7.18 -12.58 -14.33
N HIS A 345 6.31 -12.30 -15.31
CA HIS A 345 4.88 -12.18 -15.05
C HIS A 345 4.33 -13.53 -14.57
N THR A 346 3.51 -13.49 -13.53
CA THR A 346 2.80 -14.66 -13.01
C THR A 346 1.31 -14.36 -12.82
N PRO A 347 0.48 -15.39 -12.60
CA PRO A 347 -0.94 -15.18 -12.34
C PRO A 347 -1.22 -14.34 -11.08
N ALA A 348 -2.42 -13.78 -11.02
CA ALA A 348 -2.93 -13.05 -9.86
C ALA A 348 -2.97 -13.91 -8.59
N ALA A 349 -3.00 -13.24 -7.43
CA ALA A 349 -3.18 -13.87 -6.13
C ALA A 349 -4.46 -14.73 -6.10
N GLY A 350 -4.34 -15.96 -5.59
CA GLY A 350 -5.45 -16.92 -5.50
C GLY A 350 -5.63 -17.81 -6.73
N HIS A 351 -4.87 -17.61 -7.82
CA HIS A 351 -4.85 -18.55 -8.94
C HIS A 351 -4.23 -19.90 -8.52
N PRO A 352 -4.72 -21.06 -8.97
CA PRO A 352 -4.21 -22.37 -8.54
C PRO A 352 -2.69 -22.56 -8.71
N ASP A 353 -2.11 -21.95 -9.75
CA ASP A 353 -0.67 -22.03 -10.02
C ASP A 353 0.20 -21.25 -9.02
N THR A 354 -0.37 -20.31 -8.24
CA THR A 354 0.43 -19.58 -7.25
C THR A 354 0.99 -20.50 -6.17
N HIS A 355 0.29 -21.59 -5.84
CA HIS A 355 0.78 -22.58 -4.87
C HIS A 355 2.08 -23.25 -5.33
N ALA A 356 2.18 -23.61 -6.61
CA ALA A 356 3.40 -24.19 -7.15
C ALA A 356 4.56 -23.17 -7.17
N LEU A 357 4.25 -21.91 -7.48
CA LEU A 357 5.21 -20.81 -7.47
C LEU A 357 5.70 -20.49 -6.04
N GLU A 358 4.82 -20.52 -5.04
CA GLU A 358 5.20 -20.35 -3.63
C GLU A 358 6.15 -21.47 -3.16
N VAL A 359 5.85 -22.73 -3.52
CA VAL A 359 6.75 -23.86 -3.24
C VAL A 359 8.08 -23.70 -3.97
N LEU A 360 8.07 -23.27 -5.23
CA LEU A 360 9.29 -22.99 -5.98
C LEU A 360 10.14 -21.91 -5.30
N SER A 361 9.53 -20.79 -4.92
CA SER A 361 10.19 -19.72 -4.16
C SER A 361 10.82 -20.26 -2.87
N ALA A 362 10.10 -21.07 -2.09
CA ALA A 362 10.61 -21.68 -0.86
C ALA A 362 11.78 -22.66 -1.09
N VAL A 363 11.78 -23.41 -2.19
CA VAL A 363 12.88 -24.34 -2.55
C VAL A 363 14.12 -23.59 -3.01
N LEU A 364 13.95 -22.46 -3.70
CA LEU A 364 15.04 -21.64 -4.21
C LEU A 364 15.68 -20.77 -3.12
N SER A 365 14.86 -20.17 -2.25
CA SER A 365 15.24 -19.17 -1.25
C SER A 365 15.66 -19.72 0.11
N GLY A 366 16.25 -18.85 0.92
CA GLY A 366 16.65 -19.13 2.30
C GLY A 366 18.02 -19.81 2.39
N ARG A 367 18.55 -19.92 3.62
CA ARG A 367 19.91 -20.44 3.87
C ARG A 367 20.14 -21.89 3.43
N SER A 368 19.08 -22.70 3.37
CA SER A 368 19.12 -24.08 2.89
C SER A 368 18.62 -24.23 1.45
N GLY A 369 18.18 -23.14 0.83
CA GLY A 369 17.63 -23.09 -0.53
C GLY A 369 18.69 -23.33 -1.60
N ARG A 370 18.22 -23.67 -2.81
CA ARG A 370 19.11 -24.01 -3.93
C ARG A 370 19.99 -22.84 -4.37
N LEU A 371 19.45 -21.62 -4.42
CA LEU A 371 20.21 -20.44 -4.84
C LEU A 371 21.33 -20.12 -3.86
N HIS A 372 21.04 -20.15 -2.55
CA HIS A 372 22.07 -19.92 -1.53
C HIS A 372 23.18 -20.97 -1.58
N LYS A 373 22.82 -22.26 -1.68
CA LYS A 373 23.81 -23.34 -1.79
C LYS A 373 24.68 -23.22 -3.04
N ALA A 374 24.10 -22.87 -4.18
CA ALA A 374 24.82 -22.79 -5.45
C ALA A 374 25.63 -21.50 -5.59
N LEU A 375 25.02 -20.33 -5.36
CA LEU A 375 25.60 -19.03 -5.67
C LEU A 375 26.42 -18.46 -4.51
N VAL A 376 26.02 -18.71 -3.26
CA VAL A 376 26.70 -18.16 -2.08
C VAL A 376 27.77 -19.11 -1.54
N LEU A 377 27.42 -20.38 -1.31
CA LEU A 377 28.34 -21.36 -0.70
C LEU A 377 29.19 -22.13 -1.71
N GLY A 378 28.63 -22.43 -2.90
CA GLY A 378 29.28 -23.27 -3.90
C GLY A 378 30.22 -22.49 -4.81
N ASN A 379 29.63 -21.71 -5.72
CA ASN A 379 30.38 -20.91 -6.70
C ASN A 379 30.95 -19.61 -6.10
N GLU A 380 30.47 -19.22 -4.92
CA GLU A 380 30.83 -17.99 -4.22
C GLU A 380 30.76 -16.73 -5.12
N VAL A 381 29.75 -16.65 -5.97
CA VAL A 381 29.52 -15.49 -6.86
C VAL A 381 28.63 -14.42 -6.23
N ALA A 382 27.85 -14.78 -5.22
CA ALA A 382 26.89 -13.88 -4.57
C ALA A 382 27.13 -13.81 -3.05
N THR A 383 26.87 -12.65 -2.44
CA THR A 383 26.78 -12.50 -0.97
C THR A 383 25.40 -12.93 -0.46
N SER A 384 24.37 -12.74 -1.29
CA SER A 384 23.00 -13.15 -1.02
C SER A 384 22.27 -13.52 -2.32
N ALA A 385 21.30 -14.40 -2.23
CA ALA A 385 20.44 -14.78 -3.33
C ALA A 385 19.03 -15.09 -2.82
N PHE A 386 18.03 -14.75 -3.61
CA PHE A 386 16.63 -14.84 -3.24
C PHE A 386 15.74 -15.16 -4.44
N ALA A 387 14.54 -15.62 -4.13
CA ALA A 387 13.45 -15.88 -5.04
C ALA A 387 12.11 -15.65 -4.31
N HIS A 388 11.21 -14.88 -4.89
CA HIS A 388 9.92 -14.53 -4.28
C HIS A 388 8.80 -14.59 -5.31
N GLN A 389 7.72 -15.30 -4.98
CA GLN A 389 6.44 -15.14 -5.67
C GLN A 389 5.67 -14.01 -5.00
N MET A 390 5.22 -13.03 -5.78
CA MET A 390 4.40 -11.91 -5.33
C MET A 390 3.13 -11.86 -6.17
N GLY A 391 2.05 -12.47 -5.67
CA GLY A 391 0.72 -12.33 -6.26
C GLY A 391 0.07 -11.02 -5.78
N ARG A 392 -0.40 -10.20 -6.72
CA ARG A 392 -1.28 -9.05 -6.46
C ARG A 392 -2.70 -9.38 -6.96
N LYS A 393 -3.68 -8.52 -6.69
CA LYS A 393 -5.11 -8.80 -7.00
C LYS A 393 -5.38 -9.13 -8.47
N TYR A 394 -4.72 -8.47 -9.41
CA TYR A 394 -5.01 -8.59 -10.85
C TYR A 394 -3.93 -9.31 -11.64
N ALA A 395 -2.70 -9.36 -11.13
CA ALA A 395 -1.55 -10.04 -11.75
C ALA A 395 -0.46 -10.30 -10.71
N GLY A 396 0.57 -11.07 -11.05
CA GLY A 396 1.68 -11.37 -10.16
C GLY A 396 3.05 -11.21 -10.81
N MET A 397 4.08 -11.30 -9.98
CA MET A 397 5.47 -11.40 -10.43
C MET A 397 6.19 -12.51 -9.66
N PHE A 398 7.10 -13.21 -10.35
CA PHE A 398 8.12 -14.03 -9.71
C PHE A 398 9.46 -13.35 -9.90
N ASN A 399 10.15 -13.05 -8.80
CA ASN A 399 11.48 -12.44 -8.83
C ASN A 399 12.52 -13.46 -8.40
N ILE A 400 13.62 -13.57 -9.12
CA ILE A 400 14.88 -14.20 -8.67
C ILE A 400 15.98 -13.15 -8.74
N GLY A 401 16.78 -13.03 -7.70
CA GLY A 401 17.87 -12.07 -7.68
C GLY A 401 18.93 -12.36 -6.65
N GLY A 402 19.92 -11.48 -6.58
CA GLY A 402 21.03 -11.58 -5.64
C GLY A 402 21.99 -10.40 -5.71
N GLU A 403 22.78 -10.27 -4.66
CA GLU A 403 23.87 -9.30 -4.56
C GLU A 403 25.19 -10.02 -4.88
N ALA A 404 25.98 -9.48 -5.80
CA ALA A 404 27.25 -10.05 -6.22
C ALA A 404 28.33 -9.89 -5.15
N LYS A 405 29.16 -10.93 -4.97
CA LYS A 405 30.32 -10.89 -4.08
C LYS A 405 31.49 -10.23 -4.79
N GLU A 406 32.12 -9.22 -4.19
CA GLU A 406 33.32 -8.60 -4.78
C GLU A 406 34.43 -9.66 -5.06
N PRO A 407 35.08 -9.65 -6.23
CA PRO A 407 35.00 -8.69 -7.36
C PRO A 407 34.05 -9.12 -8.50
N LYS A 408 33.07 -9.98 -8.23
CA LYS A 408 32.09 -10.48 -9.21
C LYS A 408 31.09 -9.41 -9.62
N THR A 409 30.46 -9.66 -10.76
CA THR A 409 29.50 -8.77 -11.40
C THR A 409 28.08 -9.35 -11.36
N PRO A 410 27.04 -8.54 -11.59
CA PRO A 410 25.67 -9.03 -11.72
C PRO A 410 25.47 -10.08 -12.82
N GLY A 411 26.38 -10.18 -13.80
CA GLY A 411 26.32 -11.21 -14.84
C GLY A 411 26.92 -12.57 -14.43
N ASP A 412 27.71 -12.61 -13.35
CA ASP A 412 28.23 -13.85 -12.76
C ASP A 412 27.21 -14.54 -11.84
N VAL A 413 26.29 -13.74 -11.27
CA VAL A 413 25.16 -14.16 -10.41
C VAL A 413 24.01 -14.63 -11.27
#